data_AF-A0A813BS96-F1
#
_entry.id   AF-A0A813BS96-F1
#
_cell.length_a   1.000
_cell.length_b   1.000
_cell.length_c   1.000
_cell.angle_alpha   90.00
_cell.angle_beta   90.00
_cell.angle_gamma   90.00
#
_symmetry.space_group_name_H-M   'P 1'
#
loop_
_entity.id
_entity.type
_entity.pdbx_description
1 polymer ?
#
loop_
_entity_poly.entity_id
_entity_poly.type
_entity_poly.pdbx_seq_one_letter_code
_entity_poly.pdbx_strand_id
1 'polypeptide(L)'
;MTYTHTQGIRNDYADFSYGILDVNKAAGLLTLLENGMPKLDGHSDLNGKTIVDVGGWAPTADGLDFVTNKCLNQKYSSNYTLVVGNGNDEAMTMLRNGSADAMFVYADQAKNYQCDGSTVAAWDCALWQGFGTEYAYVQTGQFGYVVNGTTLALSKKGSGVPEAINSCLAEVMATEAYYDACVKYDLVDSCYANSFFPSSGIVIHEYNKETDEHAGDCSSGYCPCPSTTTPTTQTSLATGLSIKALMGATLSFLVALLL
;
A
#
# COMPACT_ATOMS: atom_id res chain seq x y z
N MET A 1 -17.16 14.86 15.00
CA MET A 1 -16.33 13.81 14.37
C MET A 1 -16.18 14.20 12.91
N THR A 2 -14.96 14.17 12.38
CA THR A 2 -14.66 14.47 10.97
C THR A 2 -14.58 13.18 10.16
N TYR A 3 -14.75 13.26 8.84
CA TYR A 3 -14.79 12.07 7.98
C TYR A 3 -14.02 12.31 6.68
N THR A 4 -13.17 11.37 6.26
CA THR A 4 -12.63 11.36 4.90
C THR A 4 -13.73 11.03 3.89
N HIS A 5 -13.84 11.83 2.84
CA HIS A 5 -14.81 11.62 1.77
C HIS A 5 -14.31 10.54 0.81
N THR A 6 -14.77 9.32 1.04
CA THR A 6 -14.40 8.12 0.29
C THR A 6 -15.37 7.86 -0.88
N GLN A 7 -14.92 7.14 -1.90
CA GLN A 7 -15.79 6.50 -2.88
C GLN A 7 -16.57 5.35 -2.25
N GLY A 8 -17.55 4.83 -2.99
CA GLY A 8 -18.33 3.66 -2.58
C GLY A 8 -19.53 3.99 -1.71
N ILE A 9 -19.89 3.06 -0.82
CA ILE A 9 -21.22 2.97 -0.22
C ILE A 9 -21.60 4.19 0.61
N ARG A 10 -20.62 4.89 1.21
CA ARG A 10 -20.91 6.11 1.97
C ARG A 10 -21.46 7.22 1.07
N ASN A 11 -20.99 7.34 -0.17
CA ASN A 11 -21.53 8.30 -1.14
C ASN A 11 -22.93 7.94 -1.63
N ASP A 12 -23.31 6.66 -1.55
CA ASP A 12 -24.65 6.23 -1.94
C ASP A 12 -25.70 6.69 -0.93
N TYR A 13 -25.36 6.74 0.37
CA TYR A 13 -26.30 6.99 1.47
C TYR A 13 -26.11 8.32 2.21
N ALA A 14 -25.01 9.03 1.98
CA ALA A 14 -24.70 10.25 2.71
C ALA A 14 -24.11 11.33 1.80
N ASP A 15 -24.29 12.58 2.22
CA ASP A 15 -23.63 13.74 1.61
C ASP A 15 -22.54 14.26 2.54
N PHE A 16 -21.47 14.74 1.92
CA PHE A 16 -20.29 15.28 2.59
C PHE A 16 -20.21 16.79 2.40
N SER A 17 -19.74 17.51 3.42
CA SER A 17 -19.35 18.91 3.23
C SER A 17 -18.10 19.04 2.36
N TYR A 18 -17.70 20.27 2.07
CA TYR A 18 -16.33 20.52 1.60
C TYR A 18 -15.29 19.92 2.55
N GLY A 19 -14.19 19.46 1.96
CA GLY A 19 -12.99 19.07 2.66
C GLY A 19 -12.40 20.30 3.37
N ILE A 20 -12.09 20.14 4.65
CA ILE A 20 -11.33 21.10 5.46
C ILE A 20 -9.85 20.73 5.54
N LEU A 21 -9.48 19.53 5.09
CA LEU A 21 -8.11 19.09 4.81
C LEU A 21 -8.10 18.56 3.37
N ASP A 22 -7.00 18.75 2.67
CA ASP A 22 -6.80 18.28 1.30
C ASP A 22 -6.64 16.75 1.25
N VAL A 23 -6.71 16.20 0.05
CA VAL A 23 -6.44 14.79 -0.23
C VAL A 23 -4.94 14.55 -0.07
N ASN A 24 -4.56 13.94 1.05
CA ASN A 24 -3.14 13.76 1.38
C ASN A 24 -2.81 12.44 2.09
N LYS A 25 -3.77 11.52 2.18
CA LYS A 25 -3.55 10.18 2.74
C LYS A 25 -3.75 9.13 1.67
N ALA A 26 -2.68 8.63 1.08
CA ALA A 26 -2.81 7.49 0.17
C ALA A 26 -3.25 6.24 0.93
N ALA A 27 -4.02 5.37 0.27
CA ALA A 27 -4.15 3.98 0.71
C ALA A 27 -2.92 3.16 0.30
N GLY A 28 -2.74 2.03 0.96
CA GLY A 28 -1.70 1.05 0.65
C GLY A 28 -2.08 -0.37 1.05
N LEU A 29 -1.26 -1.32 0.60
CA LEU A 29 -1.35 -2.74 0.95
C LEU A 29 -0.13 -3.16 1.75
N LEU A 30 -0.32 -3.47 3.02
CA LEU A 30 0.68 -4.06 3.90
C LEU A 30 0.74 -5.57 3.73
N THR A 31 1.95 -6.12 3.71
CA THR A 31 2.24 -7.56 3.76
C THR A 31 3.31 -7.83 4.80
N LEU A 32 3.39 -9.06 5.29
CA LEU A 32 4.57 -9.54 6.02
C LEU A 32 5.77 -9.71 5.08
N LEU A 33 6.96 -9.60 5.65
CA LEU A 33 8.25 -9.90 5.04
C LEU A 33 8.78 -11.25 5.56
N GLU A 34 9.31 -12.05 4.66
CA GLU A 34 10.09 -13.26 4.96
C GLU A 34 11.48 -13.09 4.38
N ASN A 35 12.50 -13.00 5.25
CA ASN A 35 13.89 -12.72 4.87
C ASN A 35 14.03 -11.44 4.01
N GLY A 36 13.31 -10.38 4.38
CA GLY A 36 13.30 -9.09 3.66
C GLY A 36 12.46 -9.09 2.39
N MET A 37 11.89 -10.22 1.98
CA MET A 37 11.05 -10.32 0.78
C MET A 37 9.57 -10.33 1.14
N PRO A 38 8.70 -9.60 0.44
CA PRO A 38 7.27 -9.60 0.72
C PRO A 38 6.61 -10.95 0.44
N LYS A 39 5.77 -11.43 1.36
CA LYS A 39 4.96 -12.65 1.17
C LYS A 39 3.94 -12.49 0.05
N LEU A 40 3.38 -11.30 -0.10
CA LEU A 40 2.55 -10.88 -1.22
C LEU A 40 3.23 -9.67 -1.86
N ASP A 41 3.71 -9.80 -3.10
CA ASP A 41 4.46 -8.73 -3.76
C ASP A 41 3.57 -7.73 -4.51
N GLY A 42 4.19 -6.65 -5.01
CA GLY A 42 3.49 -5.59 -5.74
C GLY A 42 2.84 -6.04 -7.06
N HIS A 43 3.24 -7.16 -7.67
CA HIS A 43 2.59 -7.73 -8.85
C HIS A 43 1.41 -8.64 -8.53
N SER A 44 1.04 -8.82 -7.27
CA SER A 44 -0.19 -9.54 -6.92
C SER A 44 -1.43 -8.78 -7.40
N ASP A 45 -2.32 -9.44 -8.15
CA ASP A 45 -3.66 -8.94 -8.48
C ASP A 45 -4.71 -9.28 -7.39
N LEU A 46 -4.27 -9.88 -6.29
CA LEU A 46 -5.07 -10.34 -5.14
C LEU A 46 -6.03 -11.51 -5.43
N ASN A 47 -5.94 -12.15 -6.60
CA ASN A 47 -6.79 -13.28 -6.92
C ASN A 47 -6.62 -14.45 -5.92
N GLY A 48 -7.73 -14.87 -5.30
CA GLY A 48 -7.80 -15.91 -4.29
C GLY A 48 -7.18 -15.55 -2.94
N LYS A 49 -6.87 -14.27 -2.70
CA LYS A 49 -6.23 -13.80 -1.46
C LYS A 49 -7.24 -13.33 -0.44
N THR A 50 -6.87 -13.38 0.84
CA THR A 50 -7.64 -12.79 1.94
C THR A 50 -7.05 -11.44 2.30
N ILE A 51 -7.84 -10.37 2.22
CA ILE A 51 -7.42 -9.00 2.50
C ILE A 51 -8.19 -8.50 3.73
N VAL A 52 -7.49 -7.92 4.69
CA VAL A 52 -8.11 -7.32 5.88
C VAL A 52 -8.23 -5.81 5.73
N ASP A 53 -9.44 -5.31 5.96
CA ASP A 53 -9.78 -3.88 6.10
C ASP A 53 -9.82 -3.47 7.59
N VAL A 54 -9.65 -2.18 7.85
CA VAL A 54 -9.75 -1.59 9.20
C VAL A 54 -11.17 -1.09 9.43
N GLY A 55 -11.95 -1.85 10.21
CA GLY A 55 -13.32 -1.52 10.54
C GLY A 55 -13.47 -0.13 11.17
N GLY A 56 -14.36 0.67 10.59
CA GLY A 56 -14.68 2.02 11.06
C GLY A 56 -13.75 3.13 10.53
N TRP A 57 -12.68 2.78 9.83
CA TRP A 57 -11.71 3.74 9.29
C TRP A 57 -11.78 3.81 7.76
N ALA A 58 -11.08 4.79 7.19
CA ALA A 58 -10.84 4.86 5.76
C ALA A 58 -9.36 4.48 5.50
N PRO A 59 -9.00 3.97 4.30
CA PRO A 59 -9.91 3.53 3.25
C PRO A 59 -10.84 2.43 3.75
N THR A 60 -11.99 2.24 3.11
CA THR A 60 -12.96 1.19 3.46
C THR A 60 -12.79 -0.02 2.56
N ALA A 61 -13.33 -1.16 2.98
CA ALA A 61 -13.57 -2.37 2.21
C ALA A 61 -13.72 -2.21 0.67
N ASP A 62 -14.71 -1.42 0.25
CA ASP A 62 -15.04 -1.15 -1.15
C ASP A 62 -14.06 -0.20 -1.86
N GLY A 63 -13.21 0.49 -1.09
CA GLY A 63 -12.12 1.34 -1.59
C GLY A 63 -11.14 0.60 -2.52
N LEU A 64 -10.96 -0.72 -2.32
CA LEU A 64 -10.10 -1.56 -3.15
C LEU A 64 -10.51 -1.59 -4.63
N ASP A 65 -11.81 -1.49 -4.91
CA ASP A 65 -12.32 -1.54 -6.28
C ASP A 65 -11.99 -0.22 -7.04
N PHE A 66 -11.76 0.86 -6.30
CA PHE A 66 -11.49 2.18 -6.85
C PHE A 66 -10.00 2.50 -7.05
N VAL A 67 -9.10 1.71 -6.47
CA VAL A 67 -7.65 1.87 -6.62
C VAL A 67 -7.09 1.03 -7.77
N THR A 68 -5.84 1.29 -8.15
CA THR A 68 -5.14 0.61 -9.26
C THR A 68 -3.85 0.03 -8.69
N ASN A 69 -3.56 -1.24 -9.00
CA ASN A 69 -2.24 -1.82 -8.76
C ASN A 69 -1.22 -1.05 -9.61
N LYS A 70 -0.32 -0.30 -8.98
CA LYS A 70 0.63 0.57 -9.67
C LYS A 70 1.74 -0.18 -10.39
N CYS A 71 2.11 -1.36 -9.90
CA CYS A 71 3.13 -2.20 -10.54
C CYS A 71 2.64 -2.87 -11.83
N LEU A 72 1.34 -3.17 -11.92
CA LEU A 72 0.73 -3.78 -13.10
C LEU A 72 -0.09 -2.80 -13.96
N ASN A 73 -0.33 -1.59 -13.45
CA ASN A 73 -1.22 -0.59 -14.02
C ASN A 73 -2.62 -1.14 -14.37
N GLN A 74 -3.18 -1.96 -13.48
CA GLN A 74 -4.50 -2.58 -13.65
C GLN A 74 -5.29 -2.63 -12.33
N LYS A 75 -6.59 -2.83 -12.42
CA LYS A 75 -7.44 -3.09 -11.26
C LYS A 75 -7.09 -4.43 -10.61
N TYR A 76 -7.32 -4.53 -9.31
CA TYR A 76 -7.27 -5.81 -8.61
C TYR A 76 -8.36 -6.75 -9.14
N SER A 77 -8.11 -8.05 -9.03
CA SER A 77 -9.12 -9.08 -9.24
C SER A 77 -10.30 -8.81 -8.30
N SER A 78 -11.53 -9.10 -8.72
CA SER A 78 -12.70 -9.10 -7.82
C SER A 78 -12.82 -10.39 -7.00
N ASN A 79 -11.96 -11.37 -7.27
CA ASN A 79 -11.97 -12.67 -6.60
C ASN A 79 -11.00 -12.70 -5.40
N TYR A 80 -11.10 -11.75 -4.50
CA TYR A 80 -10.46 -11.80 -3.17
C TYR A 80 -11.53 -12.03 -2.09
N THR A 81 -11.10 -12.53 -0.94
CA THR A 81 -11.92 -12.58 0.27
C THR A 81 -11.59 -11.36 1.12
N LEU A 82 -12.59 -10.55 1.44
CA LEU A 82 -12.41 -9.43 2.36
C LEU A 82 -12.86 -9.82 3.77
N VAL A 83 -12.04 -9.49 4.76
CA VAL A 83 -12.35 -9.58 6.19
C VAL A 83 -12.11 -8.24 6.86
N VAL A 84 -12.76 -7.98 8.00
CA VAL A 84 -12.70 -6.67 8.67
C VAL A 84 -12.25 -6.88 10.12
N GLY A 85 -11.16 -6.23 10.51
CA GLY A 85 -10.75 -6.15 11.91
C GLY A 85 -11.47 -5.00 12.63
N ASN A 86 -11.78 -5.15 13.92
CA ASN A 86 -12.34 -4.10 14.76
C ASN A 86 -11.26 -3.07 15.14
N GLY A 87 -10.88 -2.25 14.18
CA GLY A 87 -9.84 -1.25 14.31
C GLY A 87 -8.45 -1.77 13.94
N ASN A 88 -7.46 -0.86 14.06
CA ASN A 88 -6.12 -1.05 13.54
C ASN A 88 -5.40 -2.28 14.12
N ASP A 89 -5.48 -2.48 15.43
CA ASP A 89 -4.74 -3.57 16.10
C ASP A 89 -5.31 -4.95 15.78
N GLU A 90 -6.63 -5.10 15.64
CA GLU A 90 -7.17 -6.39 15.21
C GLU A 90 -6.80 -6.69 13.75
N ALA A 91 -6.89 -5.70 12.86
CA ALA A 91 -6.49 -5.89 11.47
C ALA A 91 -5.01 -6.27 11.33
N MET A 92 -4.12 -5.60 12.08
CA MET A 92 -2.69 -5.95 12.10
C MET A 92 -2.43 -7.32 12.74
N THR A 93 -3.22 -7.73 13.74
CA THR A 93 -3.17 -9.08 14.32
C THR A 93 -3.52 -10.13 13.27
N MET A 94 -4.56 -9.90 12.46
CA MET A 94 -4.97 -10.79 11.37
C MET A 94 -3.90 -10.92 10.28
N LEU A 95 -3.21 -9.82 9.94
CA LEU A 95 -2.06 -9.88 9.04
C LEU A 95 -0.93 -10.73 9.63
N ARG A 96 -0.54 -10.46 10.88
CA ARG A 96 0.59 -11.13 11.54
C ARG A 96 0.39 -12.61 11.81
N ASN A 97 -0.83 -13.01 12.16
CA ASN A 97 -1.14 -14.41 12.44
C ASN A 97 -1.44 -15.22 11.15
N GLY A 98 -1.43 -14.58 9.98
CA GLY A 98 -1.67 -15.20 8.69
C GLY A 98 -3.15 -15.46 8.36
N SER A 99 -4.09 -14.89 9.13
CA SER A 99 -5.52 -14.93 8.79
C SER A 99 -5.87 -14.04 7.60
N ALA A 100 -4.99 -13.08 7.26
CA ALA A 100 -5.04 -12.30 6.04
C ALA A 100 -3.67 -12.32 5.34
N ASP A 101 -3.68 -12.31 4.01
CA ASP A 101 -2.48 -12.23 3.17
C ASP A 101 -1.93 -10.80 3.09
N ALA A 102 -2.82 -9.80 3.15
CA ALA A 102 -2.47 -8.39 3.15
C ALA A 102 -3.50 -7.56 3.92
N MET A 103 -3.11 -6.37 4.34
CA MET A 103 -3.97 -5.39 5.02
C MET A 103 -4.10 -4.12 4.16
N PHE A 104 -5.33 -3.71 3.88
CA PHE A 104 -5.64 -2.48 3.16
C PHE A 104 -5.93 -1.37 4.16
N VAL A 105 -5.09 -0.34 4.19
CA VAL A 105 -5.11 0.74 5.18
C VAL A 105 -4.41 1.97 4.62
N TYR A 106 -4.48 3.13 5.29
CA TYR A 106 -3.64 4.27 4.92
C TYR A 106 -2.16 3.90 4.89
N ALA A 107 -1.44 4.42 3.91
CA ALA A 107 -0.03 4.14 3.69
C ALA A 107 0.88 4.81 4.75
N ASP A 108 0.37 5.79 5.49
CA ASP A 108 1.08 6.43 6.60
C ASP A 108 0.89 5.68 7.94
N GLN A 109 -0.06 4.74 8.01
CA GLN A 109 -0.51 4.12 9.25
C GLN A 109 0.61 3.42 10.00
N ALA A 110 1.35 2.53 9.34
CA ALA A 110 2.44 1.80 9.96
C ALA A 110 3.57 2.74 10.41
N LYS A 111 3.91 3.76 9.60
CA LYS A 111 4.91 4.76 9.97
C LYS A 111 4.51 5.54 11.21
N ASN A 112 3.25 5.96 11.29
CA ASN A 112 2.73 6.76 12.40
C ASN A 112 2.53 5.93 13.68
N TYR A 113 2.36 4.61 13.55
CA TYR A 113 2.15 3.71 14.69
C TYR A 113 3.47 3.14 15.25
N GLN A 114 4.62 3.64 14.77
CA GLN A 114 5.90 3.36 15.42
C GLN A 114 5.99 4.11 16.75
N CYS A 115 6.10 3.37 17.85
CA CYS A 115 6.25 3.96 19.17
C CYS A 115 7.72 4.35 19.43
N ASP A 116 7.93 5.63 19.75
CA ASP A 116 9.24 6.18 20.13
C ASP A 116 9.49 6.16 21.66
N GLY A 117 8.50 5.69 22.44
CA GLY A 117 8.54 5.64 23.90
C GLY A 117 8.27 6.98 24.59
N SER A 118 7.95 8.05 23.85
CA SER A 118 7.74 9.40 24.38
C SER A 118 6.28 9.71 24.73
N THR A 119 5.34 8.92 24.21
CA THR A 119 3.90 9.09 24.41
C THR A 119 3.21 7.78 24.79
N VAL A 120 2.12 7.87 25.56
CA VAL A 120 1.23 6.71 25.81
C VAL A 120 0.46 6.46 24.52
N ALA A 121 0.89 5.45 23.76
CA ALA A 121 0.24 5.06 22.53
C ALA A 121 -1.18 4.53 22.81
N ALA A 122 -2.13 4.88 21.93
CA ALA A 122 -3.49 4.36 21.96
C ALA A 122 -3.64 3.01 21.24
N TRP A 123 -2.54 2.49 20.70
CA TRP A 123 -2.43 1.24 19.94
C TRP A 123 -1.36 0.34 20.56
N ASP A 124 -1.38 -0.94 20.21
CA ASP A 124 -0.37 -1.91 20.65
C ASP A 124 0.97 -1.69 19.93
N CYS A 125 1.91 -1.04 20.62
CA CYS A 125 3.25 -0.80 20.10
C CYS A 125 3.98 -2.07 19.64
N ALA A 126 3.86 -3.18 20.37
CA ALA A 126 4.57 -4.41 20.04
C ALA A 126 4.03 -5.01 18.74
N LEU A 127 2.73 -4.86 18.51
CA LEU A 127 2.07 -5.30 17.29
C LEU A 127 2.53 -4.49 16.06
N TRP A 128 2.85 -3.21 16.20
CA TRP A 128 3.25 -2.36 15.07
C TRP A 128 4.77 -2.24 14.89
N GLN A 129 5.61 -2.82 15.74
CA GLN A 129 7.08 -2.83 15.56
C GLN A 129 7.55 -3.63 14.35
N GLY A 130 8.71 -3.28 13.77
CA GLY A 130 9.30 -4.04 12.66
C GLY A 130 8.84 -3.58 11.27
N PHE A 131 8.35 -2.35 11.15
CA PHE A 131 8.09 -1.75 9.84
C PHE A 131 9.39 -1.67 9.02
N GLY A 132 9.38 -2.24 7.81
CA GLY A 132 10.55 -2.38 6.93
C GLY A 132 11.43 -3.60 7.18
N THR A 133 11.18 -4.38 8.25
CA THR A 133 11.96 -5.59 8.56
C THR A 133 11.10 -6.85 8.66
N GLU A 134 9.91 -6.74 9.23
CA GLU A 134 8.95 -7.84 9.42
C GLU A 134 7.72 -7.68 8.54
N TYR A 135 7.41 -6.47 8.12
CA TYR A 135 6.29 -6.16 7.26
C TYR A 135 6.54 -4.83 6.53
N ALA A 136 5.93 -4.63 5.38
CA ALA A 136 6.08 -3.43 4.56
C ALA A 136 4.86 -3.21 3.67
N TYR A 137 4.71 -1.98 3.15
CA TYR A 137 3.76 -1.70 2.08
C TYR A 137 4.34 -2.19 0.76
N VAL A 138 3.58 -3.01 0.04
CA VAL A 138 3.88 -3.41 -1.35
C VAL A 138 3.10 -2.61 -2.37
N GLN A 139 2.19 -1.77 -1.90
CA GLN A 139 1.52 -0.75 -2.69
C GLN A 139 1.27 0.50 -1.83
N THR A 140 1.47 1.68 -2.42
CA THR A 140 1.20 3.01 -1.87
C THR A 140 0.77 3.99 -2.97
N GLY A 141 0.48 5.24 -2.61
CA GLY A 141 0.07 6.28 -3.56
C GLY A 141 -1.30 6.02 -4.16
N GLN A 142 -2.12 5.19 -3.51
CA GLN A 142 -3.43 4.83 -4.02
C GLN A 142 -4.48 5.83 -3.53
N PHE A 143 -4.71 6.90 -4.30
CA PHE A 143 -5.76 7.88 -4.02
C PHE A 143 -7.10 7.53 -4.69
N GLY A 144 -7.17 6.47 -5.50
CA GLY A 144 -8.39 6.11 -6.20
C GLY A 144 -9.61 5.93 -5.29
N TYR A 145 -9.44 5.52 -4.04
CA TYR A 145 -10.54 5.33 -3.09
C TYR A 145 -11.18 6.64 -2.58
N VAL A 146 -10.58 7.82 -2.84
CA VAL A 146 -10.99 9.09 -2.23
C VAL A 146 -11.64 10.03 -3.25
N VAL A 147 -12.68 10.75 -2.83
CA VAL A 147 -13.30 11.84 -3.61
C VAL A 147 -12.79 13.20 -3.14
N ASN A 148 -12.69 13.38 -1.83
CA ASN A 148 -12.22 14.60 -1.19
C ASN A 148 -11.51 14.28 0.14
N GLY A 149 -10.76 15.23 0.69
CA GLY A 149 -10.04 15.02 1.94
C GLY A 149 -10.94 14.91 3.17
N THR A 150 -10.45 15.33 4.32
CA THR A 150 -11.23 15.26 5.57
C THR A 150 -12.29 16.35 5.59
N THR A 151 -13.54 15.97 5.81
CA THR A 151 -14.72 16.84 5.83
C THR A 151 -15.23 17.07 7.25
N LEU A 152 -15.91 18.20 7.46
CA LEU A 152 -16.51 18.52 8.75
C LEU A 152 -17.85 17.82 8.97
N ALA A 153 -18.62 17.59 7.91
CA ALA A 153 -19.93 16.97 8.00
C ALA A 153 -20.06 15.76 7.06
N LEU A 154 -20.60 14.68 7.65
CA LEU A 154 -21.25 13.57 6.97
C LEU A 154 -22.71 13.60 7.37
N SER A 155 -23.61 13.73 6.41
CA SER A 155 -25.04 13.96 6.67
C SER A 155 -25.90 13.00 5.86
N LYS A 156 -27.15 12.81 6.28
CA LYS A 156 -28.11 12.01 5.50
C LYS A 156 -28.23 12.61 4.09
N LYS A 157 -28.20 11.75 3.07
CA LYS A 157 -28.35 12.18 1.68
C LYS A 157 -29.63 13.00 1.46
N GLY A 158 -29.49 14.13 0.79
CA GLY A 158 -30.56 15.11 0.54
C GLY A 158 -30.98 15.92 1.76
N SER A 159 -30.18 15.97 2.83
CA SER A 159 -30.55 16.72 4.06
C SER A 159 -30.40 18.23 3.94
N GLY A 160 -29.67 18.74 2.94
CA GLY A 160 -29.38 20.18 2.81
C GLY A 160 -28.24 20.68 3.69
N VAL A 161 -27.63 19.80 4.51
CA VAL A 161 -26.58 20.21 5.46
C VAL A 161 -25.33 20.73 4.75
N PRO A 162 -24.75 20.04 3.75
CA PRO A 162 -23.62 20.57 3.00
C PRO A 162 -23.92 21.93 2.37
N GLU A 163 -25.09 22.09 1.75
CA GLU A 163 -25.53 23.34 1.12
C GLU A 163 -25.59 24.49 2.12
N ALA A 164 -26.00 24.21 3.36
CA ALA A 164 -26.10 25.21 4.41
C ALA A 164 -24.74 25.66 4.98
N ILE A 165 -23.71 24.79 4.96
CA ILE A 165 -22.43 25.07 5.65
C ILE A 165 -21.26 25.31 4.69
N ASN A 166 -21.33 24.85 3.45
CA ASN A 166 -20.20 24.86 2.52
C ASN A 166 -19.69 26.28 2.21
N SER A 167 -20.58 27.27 2.11
CA SER A 167 -20.15 28.68 1.92
C SER A 167 -19.38 29.21 3.13
N CYS A 168 -19.84 28.89 4.35
CA CYS A 168 -19.14 29.28 5.57
C CYS A 168 -17.79 28.58 5.71
N LEU A 169 -17.69 27.30 5.31
CA LEU A 169 -16.41 26.58 5.29
C LEU A 169 -15.42 27.22 4.32
N ALA A 170 -15.87 27.58 3.12
CA ALA A 170 -15.04 28.27 2.14
C ALA A 170 -14.53 29.62 2.66
N GLU A 171 -15.39 30.40 3.34
CA GLU A 171 -14.99 31.66 3.96
C GLU A 171 -13.93 31.46 5.05
N VAL A 172 -14.11 30.48 5.95
CA VAL A 172 -13.14 30.18 7.02
C VAL A 172 -11.80 29.72 6.43
N MET A 173 -11.83 28.81 5.45
CA MET A 173 -10.63 28.27 4.79
C MET A 173 -9.83 29.33 4.03
N ALA A 174 -10.42 30.49 3.70
CA ALA A 174 -9.73 31.61 3.09
C ALA A 174 -9.01 32.53 4.10
N THR A 175 -9.15 32.30 5.42
CA THR A 175 -8.60 33.18 6.46
C THR A 175 -7.19 32.80 6.91
N GLU A 176 -6.51 33.76 7.53
CA GLU A 176 -5.26 33.53 8.28
C GLU A 176 -5.47 32.60 9.47
N ALA A 177 -6.62 32.70 10.15
CA ALA A 177 -6.96 31.85 11.28
C ALA A 177 -7.01 30.35 10.92
N TYR A 178 -7.42 30.02 9.69
CA TYR A 178 -7.34 28.65 9.20
C TYR A 178 -5.88 28.19 9.04
N TYR A 179 -5.03 29.02 8.44
CA TYR A 179 -3.59 28.74 8.35
C TYR A 179 -2.96 28.58 9.74
N ASP A 180 -3.24 29.49 10.68
CA ASP A 180 -2.75 29.43 12.06
C ASP A 180 -3.18 28.14 12.76
N ALA A 181 -4.40 27.67 12.52
CA ALA A 181 -4.87 26.39 13.04
C ALA A 181 -4.05 25.23 12.45
N CYS A 182 -3.77 25.25 11.15
CA CYS A 182 -2.93 24.24 10.50
C CYS A 182 -1.50 24.24 11.06
N VAL A 183 -0.91 25.40 11.32
CA VAL A 183 0.41 25.50 11.98
C VAL A 183 0.35 24.97 13.41
N LYS A 184 -0.66 25.40 14.18
CA LYS A 184 -0.82 25.02 15.59
C LYS A 184 -0.92 23.51 15.80
N TYR A 185 -1.56 22.81 14.87
CA TYR A 185 -1.77 21.36 14.96
C TYR A 185 -0.82 20.54 14.08
N ASP A 186 0.19 21.16 13.48
CA ASP A 186 1.17 20.50 12.60
C ASP A 186 0.50 19.78 11.40
N LEU A 187 -0.47 20.47 10.79
CA LEU A 187 -1.28 19.98 9.67
C LEU A 187 -1.12 20.83 8.40
N VAL A 188 -0.07 21.66 8.32
CA VAL A 188 0.14 22.55 7.16
C VAL A 188 0.14 21.77 5.84
N ASP A 189 0.83 20.63 5.79
CA ASP A 189 0.88 19.74 4.61
C ASP A 189 -0.43 19.00 4.34
N SER A 190 -1.40 19.09 5.25
CA SER A 190 -2.74 18.50 5.11
C SER A 190 -3.82 19.53 4.77
N CYS A 191 -3.53 20.82 4.88
CA CYS A 191 -4.54 21.86 4.73
C CYS A 191 -4.61 22.40 3.29
N TYR A 192 -5.77 22.94 2.91
CA TYR A 192 -5.92 23.66 1.66
C TYR A 192 -5.16 24.98 1.69
N ALA A 193 -4.15 25.14 0.83
CA ALA A 193 -3.38 26.37 0.80
C ALA A 193 -4.24 27.58 0.37
N ASN A 194 -4.09 28.67 1.10
CA ASN A 194 -4.67 29.99 0.77
C ASN A 194 -3.55 31.06 0.72
N SER A 195 -3.89 32.34 0.61
CA SER A 195 -2.90 33.43 0.49
C SER A 195 -1.96 33.61 1.68
N PHE A 196 -2.24 32.99 2.83
CA PHE A 196 -1.41 33.03 4.04
C PHE A 196 -0.42 31.87 4.13
N PHE A 197 -0.59 30.82 3.32
CA PHE A 197 0.34 29.70 3.27
C PHE A 197 1.64 30.12 2.56
N PRO A 198 2.80 29.64 3.03
CA PRO A 198 4.05 29.88 2.32
C PRO A 198 4.00 29.25 0.92
N SER A 199 4.63 29.89 -0.05
CA SER A 199 4.72 29.40 -1.45
C SER A 199 5.64 28.18 -1.62
N SER A 200 5.92 27.43 -0.56
CA SER A 200 6.66 26.18 -0.63
C SER A 200 5.87 25.14 -1.42
N GLY A 201 6.57 24.33 -2.21
CA GLY A 201 5.96 23.17 -2.87
C GLY A 201 5.39 22.19 -1.85
N ILE A 202 4.38 21.43 -2.27
CA ILE A 202 3.79 20.36 -1.45
C ILE A 202 4.85 19.28 -1.25
N VAL A 203 5.15 18.94 0.01
CA VAL A 203 6.04 17.84 0.34
C VAL A 203 5.31 16.53 0.04
N ILE A 204 5.82 15.77 -0.94
CA ILE A 204 5.31 14.42 -1.21
C ILE A 204 6.03 13.45 -0.29
N HIS A 205 5.35 13.01 0.76
CA HIS A 205 5.86 11.99 1.67
C HIS A 205 5.97 10.62 0.98
N GLU A 206 6.90 9.76 1.45
CA GLU A 206 7.08 8.40 0.91
C GLU A 206 5.78 7.60 0.84
N TYR A 207 4.94 7.67 1.87
CA TYR A 207 3.66 6.96 1.88
C TYR A 207 2.66 7.44 0.82
N ASN A 208 2.84 8.64 0.27
CA ASN A 208 2.00 9.20 -0.79
C ASN A 208 2.55 9.00 -2.20
N LYS A 209 3.80 8.54 -2.34
CA LYS A 209 4.35 8.19 -3.64
C LYS A 209 3.66 6.96 -4.22
N GLU A 210 3.49 6.95 -5.54
CA GLU A 210 3.06 5.76 -6.25
C GLU A 210 4.11 4.66 -6.14
N THR A 211 3.68 3.41 -6.23
CA THR A 211 4.55 2.27 -5.89
C THR A 211 5.72 2.11 -6.86
N ASP A 212 5.51 2.51 -8.12
CA ASP A 212 6.51 2.52 -9.18
C ASP A 212 7.51 3.69 -9.07
N GLU A 213 7.30 4.62 -8.14
CA GLU A 213 8.25 5.69 -7.81
C GLU A 213 9.20 5.29 -6.67
N HIS A 214 8.92 4.17 -5.97
CA HIS A 214 9.79 3.66 -4.92
C HIS A 214 11.02 2.96 -5.48
N ALA A 215 12.10 3.00 -4.70
CA ALA A 215 13.35 2.29 -4.97
C ALA A 215 13.83 1.56 -3.70
N GLY A 216 14.72 0.58 -3.86
CA GLY A 216 15.32 -0.15 -2.74
C GLY A 216 14.81 -1.58 -2.61
N ASP A 217 14.66 -2.05 -1.38
CA ASP A 217 14.45 -3.47 -1.03
C ASP A 217 13.42 -3.65 0.10
N CYS A 218 12.44 -2.74 0.21
CA CYS A 218 11.45 -2.67 1.29
C CYS A 218 11.98 -2.28 2.68
N SER A 219 13.30 -2.09 2.88
CA SER A 219 13.87 -1.76 4.20
C SER A 219 13.39 -0.43 4.80
N SER A 220 12.84 0.47 3.98
CA SER A 220 12.17 1.71 4.42
C SER A 220 10.74 1.49 4.93
N GLY A 221 10.22 0.27 4.79
CA GLY A 221 8.80 -0.05 4.95
C GLY A 221 7.95 0.17 3.69
N TYR A 222 8.56 0.67 2.60
CA TYR A 222 7.90 0.87 1.31
C TYR A 222 8.67 0.12 0.22
N CYS A 223 8.03 -0.88 -0.37
CA CYS A 223 8.64 -1.69 -1.40
C CYS A 223 8.52 -1.02 -2.78
N PRO A 224 9.57 -1.11 -3.63
CA PRO A 224 9.41 -0.86 -5.05
C PRO A 224 8.60 -1.97 -5.72
N CYS A 225 8.14 -1.72 -6.95
CA CYS A 225 7.60 -2.76 -7.79
C CYS A 225 8.65 -3.86 -8.05
N PRO A 226 8.26 -5.16 -8.00
CA PRO A 226 9.20 -6.24 -8.25
C PRO A 226 9.84 -6.09 -9.64
N SER A 227 11.15 -6.32 -9.73
CA SER A 227 11.80 -6.35 -11.04
C SER A 227 11.19 -7.47 -11.89
N THR A 228 10.87 -7.19 -13.16
CA THR A 228 10.43 -8.19 -14.15
C THR A 228 11.60 -9.11 -14.51
N THR A 229 12.13 -9.83 -13.54
CA THR A 229 13.22 -10.78 -13.77
C THR A 229 12.57 -12.08 -14.19
N THR A 230 12.55 -12.34 -15.50
CA THR A 230 12.28 -13.66 -16.07
C THR A 230 13.04 -14.69 -15.23
N PRO A 231 12.41 -15.79 -14.77
CA PRO A 231 13.13 -16.79 -13.99
C PRO A 231 14.25 -17.35 -14.85
N THR A 232 15.50 -17.01 -14.52
CA THR A 232 16.66 -17.68 -15.08
C THR A 232 16.63 -19.10 -14.52
N THR A 233 16.10 -20.03 -15.31
CA THR A 233 16.23 -21.46 -15.06
C THR A 233 17.72 -21.74 -14.88
N GLN A 234 18.16 -21.93 -13.63
CA GLN A 234 19.46 -22.48 -13.34
C GLN A 234 19.43 -23.93 -13.80
N THR A 235 19.80 -24.16 -15.06
CA THR A 235 20.13 -25.50 -15.54
C THR A 235 21.41 -25.91 -14.82
N SER A 236 21.23 -26.69 -13.77
CA SER A 236 22.30 -27.47 -13.13
C SER A 236 23.05 -28.24 -14.21
N LEU A 237 24.28 -27.82 -14.53
CA LEU A 237 25.21 -28.56 -15.35
C LEU A 237 25.69 -29.77 -14.54
N ALA A 238 24.98 -30.88 -14.69
CA ALA A 238 25.49 -32.19 -14.31
C ALA A 238 26.80 -32.45 -15.07
N THR A 239 27.83 -32.78 -14.31
CA THR A 239 29.17 -33.16 -14.76
C THR A 239 29.13 -34.40 -15.66
N GLY A 240 29.29 -34.17 -16.97
CA GLY A 240 29.52 -35.23 -17.96
C GLY A 240 31.01 -35.41 -18.24
N LEU A 241 31.60 -36.48 -17.72
CA LEU A 241 32.94 -36.96 -18.07
C LEU A 241 33.08 -37.13 -19.60
N SER A 242 34.04 -36.43 -20.20
CA SER A 242 34.45 -36.65 -21.59
C SER A 242 35.57 -37.69 -21.64
N ILE A 243 35.27 -38.90 -22.11
CA ILE A 243 36.28 -39.87 -22.56
C ILE A 243 36.09 -40.06 -24.06
N LYS A 244 36.92 -39.39 -24.87
CA LYS A 244 37.29 -39.85 -26.22
C LYS A 244 38.67 -39.31 -26.58
N ALA A 245 39.65 -40.22 -26.67
CA ALA A 245 40.42 -40.48 -27.89
C ALA A 245 41.73 -41.19 -27.53
N LEU A 246 41.81 -42.50 -27.79
CA LEU A 246 43.08 -43.10 -28.16
C LEU A 246 42.89 -43.76 -29.53
N MET A 247 43.55 -43.17 -30.51
CA MET A 247 43.56 -43.56 -31.91
C MET A 247 44.13 -44.96 -32.07
N GLY A 248 43.40 -45.81 -32.80
CA GLY A 248 43.89 -47.09 -33.27
C GLY A 248 44.90 -46.89 -34.39
N ALA A 249 46.08 -47.49 -34.22
CA ALA A 249 47.02 -47.74 -35.30
C ALA A 249 47.48 -49.20 -35.19
N THR A 250 47.16 -49.95 -36.26
CA THR A 250 47.96 -51.04 -36.87
C THR A 250 48.41 -52.21 -35.99
N LEU A 251 47.96 -53.43 -36.35
CA LEU A 251 48.90 -54.50 -36.73
C LEU A 251 48.21 -55.61 -37.54
N SER A 252 48.96 -56.09 -38.53
CA SER A 252 48.62 -57.05 -39.59
C SER A 252 48.62 -58.52 -39.15
N PHE A 253 48.22 -59.38 -40.10
CA PHE A 253 48.39 -60.84 -40.29
C PHE A 253 47.09 -61.67 -40.15
N LEU A 254 46.51 -62.22 -41.23
CA LEU A 254 46.87 -63.34 -42.13
C LEU A 254 46.20 -64.68 -41.71
N VAL A 255 45.44 -65.25 -42.66
CA VAL A 255 45.12 -66.69 -42.91
C VAL A 255 44.01 -67.40 -42.12
N ALA A 256 42.93 -67.66 -42.88
CA ALA A 256 42.15 -68.90 -43.09
C ALA A 256 41.73 -69.81 -41.94
N LEU A 257 40.43 -70.17 -41.92
CA LEU A 257 39.99 -71.58 -42.02
C LEU A 257 38.49 -71.72 -42.35
N LEU A 258 38.21 -72.37 -43.49
CA LEU A 258 37.17 -73.37 -43.78
C LEU A 258 35.82 -73.33 -43.03
N LEU A 259 34.74 -72.92 -43.70
CA LEU A 259 33.63 -73.76 -44.23
C LEU A 259 32.55 -72.88 -44.86
#